data_AF-U6DD14-F1
#
_entry.id   AF-U6DD14-F1
#
_cell.length_a   1.000
_cell.length_b   1.000
_cell.length_c   1.000
_cell.angle_alpha   90.00
_cell.angle_beta   90.00
_cell.angle_gamma   90.00
#
_symmetry.space_group_name_H-M   'P 1'
#
loop_
_entity.id
_entity.type
_entity.pdbx_description
1 polymer ?
#
loop_
_entity_poly.entity_id
_entity_poly.type
_entity_poly.pdbx_seq_one_letter_code
_entity_poly.pdbx_strand_id
1 'polypeptide(L)'
;MHLTVFLLRSIVGFLWSCWVLVGYAKGGLGDNHVHSSFIYRRLRNHERREIQREILSILGLPHRPRPFSPGKQASSAPLFMLDLYNAMANEENPEESEYSVRASLAGETRGARKGYTASPNGYPRRIQLSRTTPLTTQSPPLASLHDTNFLNDADMVMSFVNLVERDKDFSHQRRHYKEFRFDLTQIPHGEAVTAAEFRIYKDQSNSRFENETIKISIYQIIKEYTNRDADLFLLDTRKAQALDVGWLVFDITVTSNHWVINPQNNLGLQLCAETGDGRSINVKSAGLVGRHGPQSKQPFMVAFFK
;
A
#
# COMPACT_ATOMS: atom_id res chain seq x y z
N MET A 1 20.53 -75.26 -37.90
CA MET A 1 19.56 -74.14 -37.74
C MET A 1 19.40 -73.62 -36.30
N HIS A 2 19.97 -74.25 -35.26
CA HIS A 2 19.81 -73.76 -33.87
C HIS A 2 20.87 -72.73 -33.42
N LEU A 3 22.06 -72.72 -34.03
CA LEU A 3 23.14 -71.79 -33.64
C LEU A 3 22.86 -70.35 -34.10
N THR A 4 22.21 -70.17 -35.24
CA THR A 4 21.88 -68.87 -35.83
C THR A 4 20.77 -68.14 -35.07
N VAL A 5 19.82 -68.87 -34.48
CA VAL A 5 18.70 -68.30 -33.71
C VAL A 5 19.16 -67.78 -32.34
N PHE A 6 20.14 -68.45 -31.71
CA PHE A 6 20.70 -68.00 -30.43
C PHE A 6 21.51 -66.70 -30.58
N LEU A 7 22.34 -66.61 -31.62
CA LEU A 7 23.12 -65.39 -31.91
C LEU A 7 22.22 -64.19 -32.20
N LEU A 8 21.12 -64.38 -32.93
CA LEU A 8 20.16 -63.31 -33.23
C LEU A 8 19.46 -62.79 -31.96
N ARG A 9 19.09 -63.69 -31.03
CA ARG A 9 18.46 -63.30 -29.76
C ARG A 9 19.41 -62.55 -28.83
N SER A 10 20.69 -62.91 -28.79
CA SER A 10 21.70 -62.19 -28.01
C SER A 10 21.97 -60.78 -28.55
N ILE A 11 21.98 -60.60 -29.88
CA ILE A 11 22.19 -59.29 -30.50
C ILE A 11 20.99 -58.35 -30.25
N VAL A 12 19.75 -58.86 -30.34
CA VAL A 12 18.54 -58.07 -30.06
C VAL A 12 18.46 -57.66 -28.58
N GLY A 13 18.88 -58.54 -27.65
CA GLY A 13 18.95 -58.20 -26.23
C GLY A 13 19.98 -57.12 -25.91
N PHE A 14 21.15 -57.16 -26.57
CA PHE A 14 22.21 -56.16 -26.38
C PHE A 14 21.82 -54.80 -26.98
N LEU A 15 21.12 -54.79 -28.12
CA LEU A 15 20.55 -53.58 -28.72
C LEU A 15 19.44 -52.97 -27.86
N TRP A 16 18.60 -53.79 -27.21
CA TRP A 16 17.59 -53.33 -26.26
C TRP A 16 18.22 -52.71 -25.00
N SER A 17 19.31 -53.29 -24.47
CA SER A 17 20.03 -52.70 -23.33
C SER A 17 20.72 -51.38 -23.68
N CYS A 18 21.25 -51.24 -24.91
CA CYS A 18 21.84 -49.98 -25.36
C CYS A 18 20.80 -48.86 -25.55
N TRP A 19 19.59 -49.18 -26.01
CA TRP A 19 18.51 -48.19 -26.12
C TRP A 19 17.99 -47.71 -24.76
N VAL A 20 17.95 -48.58 -23.74
CA VAL A 20 17.56 -48.19 -22.37
C VAL A 20 18.63 -47.32 -21.69
N LEU A 21 19.92 -47.58 -21.95
CA LEU A 21 21.01 -46.78 -21.36
C LEU A 21 21.24 -45.43 -22.06
N VAL A 22 20.94 -45.31 -23.36
CA VAL A 22 21.05 -44.04 -24.10
C VAL A 22 19.84 -43.10 -23.84
N GLY A 23 18.72 -43.63 -23.34
CA GLY A 23 17.55 -42.83 -22.94
C GLY A 23 17.69 -42.07 -21.62
N TYR A 24 18.71 -42.35 -20.81
CA TYR A 24 18.91 -41.73 -19.49
C TYR A 24 20.00 -40.65 -19.44
N ALA A 25 20.64 -40.32 -20.56
CA ALA A 25 21.74 -39.34 -20.59
C ALA A 25 21.51 -38.13 -21.54
N LYS A 26 20.26 -37.85 -21.91
CA LYS A 26 19.93 -36.66 -22.72
C LYS A 26 18.61 -36.03 -22.28
N GLY A 27 18.71 -35.09 -21.35
CA GLY A 27 17.60 -34.24 -20.93
C GLY A 27 18.04 -33.22 -19.88
N GLY A 28 18.45 -32.04 -20.35
CA GLY A 28 18.49 -30.83 -19.51
C GLY A 28 19.84 -30.37 -19.02
N LEU A 29 20.80 -30.11 -19.92
CA LEU A 29 21.74 -29.00 -19.72
C LEU A 29 20.97 -27.72 -20.10
N GLY A 30 20.09 -27.28 -19.19
CA GLY A 30 19.40 -26.01 -19.29
C GLY A 30 19.93 -25.15 -18.16
N ASP A 31 20.42 -23.96 -18.50
CA ASP A 31 20.95 -22.96 -17.58
C ASP A 31 20.10 -22.88 -16.32
N ASN A 32 20.62 -23.40 -15.21
CA ASN A 32 20.11 -23.10 -13.89
C ASN A 32 20.47 -21.64 -13.61
N HIS A 33 19.64 -20.74 -14.14
CA HIS A 33 19.44 -19.43 -13.57
C HIS A 33 19.33 -19.63 -12.06
N VAL A 34 20.18 -18.94 -11.30
CA VAL A 34 20.29 -19.06 -9.85
C VAL A 34 19.00 -18.51 -9.23
N HIS A 35 17.92 -19.27 -9.30
CA HIS A 35 16.80 -19.10 -8.41
C HIS A 35 17.28 -19.60 -7.06
N SER A 36 17.58 -18.62 -6.21
CA SER A 36 17.86 -18.78 -4.79
C SER A 36 16.68 -19.51 -4.12
N SER A 37 16.67 -20.84 -4.25
CA SER A 37 15.77 -21.72 -3.53
C SER A 37 16.30 -21.85 -2.10
N PHE A 38 16.11 -20.78 -1.32
CA PHE A 38 16.30 -20.83 0.11
C PHE A 38 15.44 -21.97 0.67
N ILE A 39 16.09 -23.04 1.12
CA ILE A 39 15.44 -24.05 1.93
C ILE A 39 14.86 -23.34 3.15
N TYR A 40 13.54 -23.37 3.31
CA TYR A 40 12.86 -22.93 4.52
C TYR A 40 13.20 -23.86 5.69
N ARG A 41 14.45 -23.84 6.14
CA ARG A 41 14.87 -24.46 7.38
C ARG A 41 14.45 -23.55 8.52
N ARG A 42 13.73 -24.11 9.49
CA ARG A 42 13.36 -23.38 10.71
C ARG A 42 14.62 -22.94 11.45
N LEU A 43 14.88 -21.63 11.47
CA LEU A 43 16.01 -21.02 12.18
C LEU A 43 15.98 -21.40 13.66
N ARG A 44 17.14 -21.80 14.20
CA ARG A 44 17.41 -21.98 15.63
C ARG A 44 17.34 -20.65 16.37
N ASN A 45 17.16 -20.70 17.69
CA ASN A 45 17.00 -19.49 18.52
C ASN A 45 18.22 -18.56 18.49
N HIS A 46 19.44 -19.08 18.32
CA HIS A 46 20.65 -18.25 18.23
C HIS A 46 20.72 -17.54 16.87
N GLU A 47 20.51 -18.26 15.77
CA GLU A 47 20.45 -17.71 14.40
C GLU A 47 19.40 -16.60 14.32
N ARG A 48 18.21 -16.81 14.92
CA ARG A 48 17.17 -15.76 14.99
C ARG A 48 17.63 -14.50 15.70
N ARG A 49 18.39 -14.62 16.79
CA ARG A 49 18.90 -13.46 17.55
C ARG A 49 20.01 -12.75 16.80
N GLU A 50 20.85 -13.50 16.10
CA GLU A 50 21.93 -12.95 15.27
C GLU A 50 21.35 -12.18 14.09
N ILE A 51 20.46 -12.81 13.31
CA ILE A 51 19.74 -12.18 12.21
C ILE A 51 18.94 -10.97 12.73
N GLN A 52 18.29 -11.06 13.89
CA GLN A 52 17.58 -9.92 14.46
C GLN A 52 18.54 -8.76 14.79
N ARG A 53 19.72 -9.03 15.35
CA ARG A 53 20.72 -7.97 15.63
C ARG A 53 21.26 -7.36 14.35
N GLU A 54 21.50 -8.18 13.33
CA GLU A 54 21.95 -7.74 12.02
C GLU A 54 20.92 -6.82 11.35
N ILE A 55 19.65 -7.25 11.28
CA ILE A 55 18.56 -6.43 10.74
C ILE A 55 18.43 -5.10 11.51
N LEU A 56 18.44 -5.16 12.84
CA LEU A 56 18.38 -3.95 13.67
C LEU A 56 19.57 -3.02 13.41
N SER A 57 20.78 -3.57 13.23
CA SER A 57 21.98 -2.80 12.91
C SER A 57 21.89 -2.15 11.53
N ILE A 58 21.45 -2.89 10.50
CA ILE A 58 21.30 -2.39 9.13
C ILE A 58 20.27 -1.26 9.09
N LEU A 59 19.15 -1.43 9.80
CA LEU A 59 18.09 -0.44 9.89
C LEU A 59 18.38 0.71 10.88
N GLY A 60 19.54 0.70 11.55
CA GLY A 60 19.88 1.71 12.55
C GLY A 60 18.95 1.74 13.77
N LEU A 61 18.24 0.64 14.05
CA LEU A 61 17.25 0.55 15.13
C LEU A 61 17.89 0.00 16.42
N PRO A 62 17.77 0.70 17.55
CA PRO A 62 18.35 0.22 18.82
C PRO A 62 17.61 -0.98 19.39
N HIS A 63 16.31 -1.10 19.11
CA HIS A 63 15.49 -2.22 19.53
C HIS A 63 14.35 -2.46 18.56
N ARG A 64 13.78 -3.67 18.60
CA ARG A 64 12.58 -4.01 17.83
C ARG A 64 11.45 -3.03 18.17
N PRO A 65 10.81 -2.40 17.17
CA PRO A 65 9.61 -1.61 17.39
C PRO A 65 8.51 -2.47 18.02
N ARG A 66 7.72 -1.89 18.92
CA ARG A 66 6.59 -2.62 19.50
C ARG A 66 5.54 -2.83 18.42
N PRO A 67 5.04 -4.06 18.22
CA PRO A 67 3.95 -4.29 17.28
C PRO A 67 2.71 -3.53 17.76
N PHE A 68 1.91 -3.03 16.79
CA PHE A 68 0.61 -2.45 17.10
C PHE A 68 -0.24 -3.45 17.88
N SER A 69 -0.95 -2.96 18.91
CA SER A 69 -1.82 -3.79 19.72
C SER A 69 -2.89 -4.44 18.85
N PRO A 70 -3.00 -5.79 18.81
CA PRO A 70 -4.06 -6.46 18.07
C PRO A 70 -5.40 -6.07 18.71
N GLY A 71 -6.21 -5.29 18.00
CA GLY A 71 -7.51 -4.80 18.49
C GLY A 71 -7.83 -3.35 18.15
N LYS A 72 -6.84 -2.53 17.79
CA LYS A 72 -7.10 -1.23 17.15
C LYS A 72 -7.17 -1.41 15.64
N GLN A 73 -8.21 -0.88 15.00
CA GLN A 73 -8.25 -0.80 13.54
C GLN A 73 -7.04 0.03 13.09
N ALA A 74 -6.37 -0.40 12.03
CA ALA A 74 -5.25 0.37 11.50
C ALA A 74 -5.77 1.69 10.92
N SER A 75 -5.08 2.79 11.24
CA SER A 75 -5.34 4.06 10.59
C SER A 75 -5.02 3.97 9.10
N SER A 76 -5.60 4.87 8.31
CA SER A 76 -5.38 5.01 6.87
C SER A 76 -3.90 5.02 6.46
N ALA A 77 -3.04 5.75 7.18
CA ALA A 77 -1.61 5.86 6.86
C ALA A 77 -0.86 4.50 6.88
N PRO A 78 -0.88 3.72 7.98
CA PRO A 78 -0.30 2.36 7.96
C PRO A 78 -0.91 1.43 6.92
N LEU A 79 -2.23 1.53 6.66
CA LEU A 79 -2.87 0.73 5.62
C LEU A 79 -2.34 1.07 4.23
N PHE A 80 -2.21 2.36 3.92
CA PHE A 80 -1.62 2.83 2.68
C PHE A 80 -0.20 2.30 2.48
N MET A 81 0.64 2.34 3.52
CA MET A 81 2.02 1.85 3.44
C MET A 81 2.09 0.33 3.19
N LEU A 82 1.15 -0.44 3.75
CA LEU A 82 1.05 -1.88 3.47
C LEU A 82 0.61 -2.13 2.03
N ASP A 83 -0.36 -1.37 1.54
CA ASP A 83 -0.84 -1.48 0.16
C ASP A 83 0.26 -1.11 -0.84
N LEU A 84 1.04 -0.06 -0.55
CA LEU A 84 2.19 0.35 -1.36
C LEU A 84 3.23 -0.76 -1.43
N TYR A 85 3.58 -1.36 -0.29
CA TYR A 85 4.52 -2.49 -0.24
C TYR A 85 4.03 -3.69 -1.06
N ASN A 86 2.76 -4.07 -0.89
CA ASN A 86 2.20 -5.21 -1.61
C ASN A 86 2.15 -4.97 -3.12
N ALA A 87 1.90 -3.74 -3.56
CA ALA A 87 1.93 -3.39 -4.97
C ALA A 87 3.34 -3.54 -5.54
N MET A 88 4.34 -2.95 -4.88
CA MET A 88 5.74 -3.03 -5.32
C MET A 88 6.28 -4.47 -5.32
N ALA A 89 5.94 -5.27 -4.30
CA ALA A 89 6.39 -6.65 -4.19
C ALA A 89 5.78 -7.59 -5.26
N ASN A 90 4.59 -7.25 -5.78
CA ASN A 90 3.93 -8.06 -6.80
C ASN A 90 4.39 -7.70 -8.23
N GLU A 91 4.95 -6.50 -8.46
CA GLU A 91 5.51 -6.14 -9.78
C GLU A 91 6.80 -6.91 -10.11
N GLU A 92 7.49 -7.48 -9.11
CA GLU A 92 8.69 -8.30 -9.31
C GLU A 92 8.39 -9.75 -9.76
N ASN A 93 7.13 -10.20 -9.78
CA ASN A 93 6.79 -11.60 -10.11
C ASN A 93 5.49 -11.72 -10.95
N PRO A 94 5.53 -11.46 -12.27
CA PRO A 94 4.34 -11.43 -13.13
C PRO A 94 3.61 -12.79 -13.27
N GLU A 95 4.30 -13.90 -13.01
CA GLU A 95 3.88 -15.27 -13.41
C GLU A 95 2.79 -15.89 -12.52
N GLU A 96 2.51 -15.36 -11.32
CA GLU A 96 1.51 -15.95 -10.41
C GLU A 96 0.07 -15.39 -10.60
N SER A 97 -0.07 -14.26 -11.30
CA SER A 97 -1.35 -13.56 -11.41
C SER A 97 -2.32 -14.19 -12.43
N GLU A 98 -1.82 -14.80 -13.50
CA GLU A 98 -2.64 -15.32 -14.62
C GLU A 98 -3.34 -16.66 -14.29
N TYR A 99 -2.86 -17.40 -13.29
CA TYR A 99 -3.47 -18.65 -12.85
C TYR A 99 -4.67 -18.47 -11.91
N SER A 100 -4.77 -17.34 -11.20
CA SER A 100 -5.87 -17.08 -10.26
C SER A 100 -7.17 -16.64 -10.96
N VAL A 101 -7.05 -15.98 -12.12
CA VAL A 101 -8.20 -15.44 -12.87
C VAL A 101 -8.97 -16.55 -13.59
N ARG A 102 -8.28 -17.57 -14.12
CA ARG A 102 -8.93 -18.68 -14.85
C ARG A 102 -9.67 -19.67 -13.94
N ALA A 103 -9.27 -19.82 -12.69
CA ALA A 103 -9.93 -20.72 -11.74
C ALA A 103 -11.32 -20.22 -11.28
N SER A 104 -11.63 -18.93 -11.48
CA SER A 104 -12.87 -18.31 -11.03
C SER A 104 -14.04 -18.46 -12.02
N LEU A 105 -13.79 -18.98 -13.23
CA LEU A 105 -14.78 -19.09 -14.30
C LEU A 105 -15.26 -20.52 -14.59
N ALA A 106 -14.75 -21.54 -13.87
CA ALA A 106 -15.07 -22.94 -14.13
C ALA A 106 -15.74 -23.64 -12.93
N GLY A 107 -17.06 -23.70 -12.95
CA GLY A 107 -17.82 -24.87 -12.49
C GLY A 107 -18.55 -24.78 -11.14
N GLU A 108 -19.80 -24.29 -11.16
CA GLU A 108 -20.83 -24.70 -10.20
C GLU A 108 -21.81 -25.67 -10.86
N THR A 109 -21.76 -26.97 -10.52
CA THR A 109 -22.96 -27.82 -10.54
C THR A 109 -22.85 -29.02 -9.59
N ARG A 110 -23.65 -28.96 -8.51
CA ARG A 110 -24.36 -30.05 -7.77
C ARG A 110 -23.61 -31.31 -7.31
N GLY A 111 -23.75 -31.63 -6.00
CA GLY A 111 -23.88 -33.02 -5.53
C GLY A 111 -23.37 -33.32 -4.12
N ALA A 112 -24.27 -33.54 -3.17
CA ALA A 112 -23.99 -33.98 -1.81
C ALA A 112 -23.58 -35.47 -1.71
N ARG A 113 -22.68 -35.82 -0.77
CA ARG A 113 -22.70 -37.07 0.00
C ARG A 113 -21.77 -37.02 1.23
N LYS A 114 -22.25 -37.64 2.31
CA LYS A 114 -21.73 -37.70 3.69
C LYS A 114 -20.88 -38.97 3.87
N GLY A 115 -19.78 -38.90 4.62
CA GLY A 115 -19.01 -40.08 5.08
C GLY A 115 -17.75 -39.69 5.86
N TYR A 116 -17.66 -40.09 7.13
CA TYR A 116 -16.50 -39.91 8.01
C TYR A 116 -15.54 -41.11 7.92
N THR A 117 -14.23 -40.86 7.94
CA THR A 117 -13.23 -41.68 8.64
C THR A 117 -12.09 -40.78 9.11
N ALA A 118 -11.83 -40.76 10.42
CA ALA A 118 -10.73 -40.05 11.06
C ALA A 118 -9.52 -40.97 11.28
N SER A 119 -8.29 -40.46 11.07
CA SER A 119 -7.08 -40.85 11.80
C SER A 119 -5.88 -39.92 11.44
N PRO A 120 -4.77 -39.90 12.20
CA PRO A 120 -4.41 -38.75 13.03
C PRO A 120 -3.08 -38.13 12.63
N ASN A 121 -2.85 -36.88 13.04
CA ASN A 121 -1.57 -36.17 12.97
C ASN A 121 -0.98 -35.93 11.58
N GLY A 122 -1.44 -34.84 10.96
CA GLY A 122 -0.72 -34.16 9.90
C GLY A 122 -1.37 -32.80 9.67
N TYR A 123 -0.85 -31.74 10.28
CA TYR A 123 -1.27 -30.39 9.92
C TYR A 123 -0.67 -30.04 8.55
N PRO A 124 -1.43 -29.86 7.46
CA PRO A 124 -0.97 -28.93 6.45
C PRO A 124 -1.23 -27.56 7.06
N ARG A 125 -0.17 -26.88 7.51
CA ARG A 125 -0.25 -25.45 7.80
C ARG A 125 -0.40 -24.74 6.45
N ARG A 126 -1.62 -24.79 5.89
CA ARG A 126 -2.10 -23.78 4.97
C ARG A 126 -1.83 -22.48 5.70
N ILE A 127 -0.89 -21.69 5.19
CA ILE A 127 -0.75 -20.30 5.61
C ILE A 127 -2.09 -19.69 5.24
N GLN A 128 -2.99 -19.68 6.21
CA GLN A 128 -4.21 -18.92 6.18
C GLN A 128 -3.71 -17.49 6.37
N LEU A 129 -3.12 -16.94 5.31
CA LEU A 129 -3.28 -15.53 5.00
C LEU A 129 -4.78 -15.36 5.14
N SER A 130 -5.20 -14.69 6.20
CA SER A 130 -6.60 -14.37 6.43
C SER A 130 -7.08 -13.84 5.09
N ARG A 131 -7.92 -14.66 4.43
CA ARG A 131 -8.73 -14.28 3.30
C ARG A 131 -9.54 -13.12 3.85
N THR A 132 -8.98 -11.94 3.76
CA THR A 132 -9.74 -10.72 3.66
C THR A 132 -10.57 -11.01 2.43
N THR A 133 -11.84 -11.35 2.68
CA THR A 133 -12.89 -10.96 1.76
C THR A 133 -12.50 -9.59 1.20
N PRO A 134 -12.60 -9.33 -0.11
CA PRO A 134 -12.46 -7.97 -0.60
C PRO A 134 -13.56 -7.16 0.09
N LEU A 135 -13.23 -6.60 1.26
CA LEU A 135 -13.91 -5.44 1.75
C LEU A 135 -13.68 -4.47 0.63
N THR A 136 -14.78 -3.97 0.08
CA THR A 136 -14.84 -2.82 -0.79
C THR A 136 -14.40 -1.58 0.03
N THR A 137 -13.30 -1.66 0.76
CA THR A 137 -12.55 -0.53 1.26
C THR A 137 -11.82 0.00 0.04
N GLN A 138 -12.34 1.09 -0.52
CA GLN A 138 -11.60 1.93 -1.46
C GLN A 138 -10.30 2.37 -0.77
N SER A 139 -9.24 1.58 -0.92
CA SER A 139 -7.90 1.94 -0.49
C SER A 139 -7.46 3.19 -1.25
N PRO A 140 -6.61 4.04 -0.65
CA PRO A 140 -6.13 5.23 -1.35
C PRO A 140 -5.39 4.81 -2.63
N PRO A 141 -5.64 5.46 -3.78
CA PRO A 141 -4.94 5.12 -5.02
C PRO A 141 -3.45 5.33 -4.81
N LEU A 142 -2.63 4.31 -5.07
CA LEU A 142 -1.20 4.33 -4.71
C LEU A 142 -0.40 5.43 -5.42
N ALA A 143 -0.85 5.84 -6.61
CA ALA A 143 -0.32 6.99 -7.32
C ALA A 143 -1.49 7.76 -7.94
N SER A 144 -1.61 9.04 -7.62
CA SER A 144 -2.54 9.92 -8.34
C SER A 144 -1.91 11.28 -8.56
N LEU A 145 -0.88 11.28 -9.41
CA LEU A 145 -0.53 12.32 -10.37
C LEU A 145 0.74 11.84 -11.12
N HIS A 146 0.52 11.33 -12.33
CA HIS A 146 1.45 11.28 -13.47
C HIS A 146 2.84 10.61 -13.40
N ASP A 147 3.37 10.10 -12.30
CA ASP A 147 4.68 9.42 -12.37
C ASP A 147 4.83 8.31 -11.33
N THR A 148 4.72 7.03 -11.73
CA THR A 148 5.29 5.94 -10.90
C THR A 148 6.82 6.05 -10.78
N ASN A 149 7.44 6.92 -11.59
CA ASN A 149 8.88 7.18 -11.59
C ASN A 149 9.38 7.62 -10.21
N PHE A 150 8.65 8.46 -9.47
CA PHE A 150 9.09 8.86 -8.13
C PHE A 150 9.03 7.72 -7.10
N LEU A 151 8.17 6.71 -7.31
CA LEU A 151 8.12 5.52 -6.45
C LEU A 151 9.35 4.64 -6.64
N ASN A 152 9.80 4.50 -7.89
CA ASN A 152 10.98 3.71 -8.23
C ASN A 152 12.30 4.38 -7.82
N ASP A 153 12.31 5.72 -7.78
CA ASP A 153 13.49 6.50 -7.42
C ASP A 153 13.61 6.83 -5.92
N ALA A 154 12.58 6.50 -5.13
CA ALA A 154 12.55 6.84 -3.71
C ALA A 154 13.29 5.79 -2.85
N ASP A 155 14.27 6.25 -2.08
CA ASP A 155 15.02 5.41 -1.14
C ASP A 155 14.23 5.18 0.17
N MET A 156 13.34 6.13 0.51
CA MET A 156 12.51 6.07 1.70
C MET A 156 11.12 6.66 1.43
N VAL A 157 10.12 6.06 2.07
CA VAL A 157 8.74 6.56 2.07
C VAL A 157 8.25 6.65 3.51
N MET A 158 7.73 7.80 3.90
CA MET A 158 7.18 8.03 5.23
C MET A 158 5.74 8.51 5.16
N SER A 159 4.91 8.02 6.08
CA SER A 159 3.53 8.47 6.27
C SER A 159 3.37 9.22 7.58
N PHE A 160 2.76 10.39 7.54
CA PHE A 160 2.56 11.29 8.67
C PHE A 160 1.07 11.40 9.02
N VAL A 161 0.75 11.17 10.28
CA VAL A 161 -0.61 11.32 10.80
C VAL A 161 -0.91 12.78 11.13
N ASN A 162 -2.16 13.20 10.90
CA ASN A 162 -2.58 14.55 11.27
C ASN A 162 -2.58 14.74 12.81
N LEU A 163 -1.79 15.68 13.30
CA LEU A 163 -1.68 15.99 14.73
C LEU A 163 -2.72 17.01 15.21
N VAL A 164 -3.20 17.88 14.32
CA VAL A 164 -4.09 19.00 14.66
C VAL A 164 -5.35 18.90 13.84
N GLU A 165 -6.50 18.90 14.51
CA GLU A 165 -7.79 19.15 13.85
C GLU A 165 -8.43 20.34 14.56
N ARG A 166 -8.16 21.55 14.06
CA ARG A 166 -8.88 22.75 14.47
C ARG A 166 -9.93 23.02 13.42
N ASP A 167 -11.18 22.73 13.77
CA ASP A 167 -12.34 23.27 13.05
C ASP A 167 -12.51 24.72 13.53
N LYS A 168 -11.95 25.70 12.80
CA LYS A 168 -12.21 27.13 13.09
C LYS A 168 -13.51 27.55 12.42
N ASP A 169 -14.63 27.17 13.03
CA ASP A 169 -15.97 27.65 12.64
C ASP A 169 -16.22 29.05 13.24
N PHE A 170 -15.66 30.11 12.67
CA PHE A 170 -15.99 31.47 13.12
C PHE A 170 -17.36 31.92 12.60
N SER A 171 -18.30 32.14 13.54
CA SER A 171 -19.71 32.47 13.29
C SER A 171 -19.98 33.87 12.71
N HIS A 172 -18.96 34.67 12.41
CA HIS A 172 -19.16 36.07 12.01
C HIS A 172 -18.89 36.38 10.53
N GLN A 173 -18.24 35.48 9.77
CA GLN A 173 -17.77 35.81 8.41
C GLN A 173 -18.06 34.77 7.31
N ARG A 174 -18.82 33.71 7.60
CA ARG A 174 -19.25 32.68 6.62
C ARG A 174 -18.11 32.02 5.82
N ARG A 175 -16.90 31.92 6.38
CA ARG A 175 -15.78 31.19 5.77
C ARG A 175 -15.54 29.91 6.58
N HIS A 176 -15.72 28.76 5.94
CA HIS A 176 -15.48 27.47 6.56
C HIS A 176 -14.19 26.86 6.01
N TYR A 177 -13.29 26.48 6.92
CA TYR A 177 -12.05 25.82 6.56
C TYR A 177 -11.61 24.88 7.68
N LYS A 178 -10.64 24.04 7.35
CA LYS A 178 -10.09 23.05 8.27
C LYS A 178 -8.58 23.05 8.24
N GLU A 179 -7.96 23.06 9.41
CA GLU A 179 -6.50 23.05 9.54
C GLU A 179 -5.96 21.63 9.74
N PHE A 180 -4.86 21.32 9.07
CA PHE A 180 -4.12 20.07 9.21
C PHE A 180 -2.66 20.37 9.53
N ARG A 181 -2.05 19.58 10.42
CA ARG A 181 -0.62 19.75 10.76
C ARG A 181 0.07 18.41 10.88
N PHE A 182 1.22 18.32 10.24
CA PHE A 182 2.07 17.13 10.20
C PHE A 182 3.41 17.44 10.85
N ASP A 183 3.88 16.52 11.70
CA ASP A 183 5.19 16.64 12.32
C ASP A 183 6.24 15.99 11.42
N LEU A 184 7.05 16.85 10.82
CA LEU A 184 8.12 16.49 9.89
C LEU A 184 9.49 16.43 10.57
N THR A 185 9.59 16.64 11.90
CA THR A 185 10.90 16.63 12.59
C THR A 185 11.52 15.24 12.68
N GLN A 186 10.76 14.20 12.34
CA GLN A 186 11.23 12.81 12.32
C GLN A 186 12.01 12.48 11.04
N ILE A 187 12.02 13.38 10.06
CA ILE A 187 12.76 13.20 8.81
C ILE A 187 14.27 13.35 9.11
N PRO A 188 15.10 12.36 8.74
CA PRO A 188 16.54 12.44 8.91
C PRO A 188 17.16 13.64 8.19
N HIS A 189 18.23 14.20 8.78
CA HIS A 189 18.96 15.30 8.13
C HIS A 189 19.66 14.83 6.86
N GLY A 190 19.54 15.60 5.78
CA GLY A 190 20.17 15.32 4.48
C GLY A 190 19.23 14.70 3.45
N GLU A 191 18.07 14.20 3.87
CA GLU A 191 17.02 13.67 2.99
C GLU A 191 16.29 14.81 2.27
N ALA A 192 16.10 14.68 0.96
CA ALA A 192 15.32 15.62 0.17
C ALA A 192 13.93 15.05 -0.13
N VAL A 193 12.86 15.84 0.05
CA VAL A 193 11.51 15.40 -0.31
C VAL A 193 11.39 15.47 -1.84
N THR A 194 11.26 14.34 -2.51
CA THR A 194 11.09 14.27 -3.98
C THR A 194 9.63 14.47 -4.37
N ALA A 195 8.72 13.91 -3.60
CA ALA A 195 7.28 14.07 -3.75
C ALA A 195 6.60 14.04 -2.38
N ALA A 196 5.53 14.81 -2.21
CA ALA A 196 4.67 14.71 -1.05
C ALA A 196 3.22 14.97 -1.38
N GLU A 197 2.36 14.14 -0.81
CA GLU A 197 0.93 14.16 -1.06
C GLU A 197 0.14 14.26 0.25
N PHE A 198 -0.82 15.18 0.27
CA PHE A 198 -1.86 15.21 1.28
C PHE A 198 -3.09 14.44 0.78
N ARG A 199 -3.55 13.48 1.58
CA ARG A 199 -4.62 12.55 1.23
C ARG A 199 -5.78 12.68 2.20
N ILE A 200 -6.97 12.95 1.68
CA ILE A 200 -8.20 13.09 2.46
C ILE A 200 -9.33 12.30 1.80
N TYR A 201 -10.10 11.58 2.60
CA TYR A 201 -11.23 10.83 2.09
C TYR A 201 -12.45 11.74 1.92
N LYS A 202 -13.08 11.66 0.75
CA LYS A 202 -14.36 12.27 0.43
C LYS A 202 -15.44 11.18 0.49
N ASP A 203 -16.43 11.40 1.33
CA ASP A 203 -17.70 10.69 1.36
C ASP A 203 -18.78 11.47 0.60
N GLN A 204 -19.98 10.91 0.52
CA GLN A 204 -21.12 11.60 -0.08
C GLN A 204 -21.37 12.91 0.68
N SER A 205 -21.45 14.00 -0.07
CA SER A 205 -21.82 15.30 0.48
C SER A 205 -23.27 15.29 0.95
N ASN A 206 -23.63 16.30 1.74
CA ASN A 206 -25.02 16.49 2.17
C ASN A 206 -25.97 16.56 0.96
N SER A 207 -27.19 16.02 1.11
CA SER A 207 -28.21 15.96 0.05
C SER A 207 -28.52 17.33 -0.59
N ARG A 208 -28.30 18.43 0.16
CA ARG A 208 -28.43 19.80 -0.36
C ARG A 208 -27.58 20.07 -1.61
N PHE A 209 -26.46 19.36 -1.78
CA PHE A 209 -25.48 19.62 -2.83
C PHE A 209 -25.44 18.53 -3.90
N GLU A 210 -26.36 17.57 -3.93
CA GLU A 210 -26.27 16.31 -4.74
C GLU A 210 -25.81 16.50 -6.20
N ASN A 211 -26.22 17.58 -6.86
CA ASN A 211 -25.88 17.84 -8.27
C ASN A 211 -24.83 18.95 -8.46
N GLU A 212 -24.17 19.37 -7.39
CA GLU A 212 -23.16 20.43 -7.44
C GLU A 212 -21.75 19.85 -7.50
N THR A 213 -20.91 20.50 -8.32
CA THR A 213 -19.47 20.29 -8.27
C THR A 213 -18.88 21.11 -7.14
N ILE A 214 -18.17 20.44 -6.24
CA ILE A 214 -17.48 21.05 -5.12
C ILE A 214 -16.01 21.21 -5.50
N LYS A 215 -15.52 22.44 -5.37
CA LYS A 215 -14.11 22.79 -5.51
C LYS A 215 -13.46 22.77 -4.13
N ILE A 216 -12.42 21.95 -3.99
CA ILE A 216 -11.69 21.75 -2.74
C ILE A 216 -10.27 22.25 -2.97
N SER A 217 -9.86 23.23 -2.17
CA SER A 217 -8.57 23.89 -2.31
C SER A 217 -7.77 23.73 -1.03
N ILE A 218 -6.49 23.41 -1.17
CA ILE A 218 -5.54 23.27 -0.07
C ILE A 218 -4.51 24.40 -0.14
N TYR A 219 -4.25 25.01 1.01
CA TYR A 219 -3.36 26.16 1.15
C TYR A 219 -2.31 25.88 2.21
N GLN A 220 -1.11 26.42 2.01
CA GLN A 220 -0.12 26.58 3.07
C GLN A 220 -0.44 27.83 3.89
N ILE A 221 -0.37 27.72 5.21
CA ILE A 221 -0.43 28.87 6.12
C ILE A 221 0.97 29.50 6.16
N ILE A 222 1.12 30.72 5.64
CA ILE A 222 2.40 31.46 5.62
C ILE A 222 2.57 32.22 6.93
N LYS A 223 1.49 32.84 7.42
CA LYS A 223 1.53 33.62 8.65
C LYS A 223 0.18 33.67 9.32
N GLU A 224 0.15 33.35 10.62
CA GLU A 224 -1.05 33.47 11.45
C GLU A 224 -1.08 34.83 12.17
N TYR A 225 -2.28 35.39 12.31
CA TYR A 225 -2.52 36.64 13.02
C TYR A 225 -3.63 36.44 14.05
N THR A 226 -3.58 37.20 15.14
CA THR A 226 -4.60 37.13 16.20
C THR A 226 -5.92 37.79 15.79
N ASN A 227 -5.85 38.84 14.97
CA ASN A 227 -6.99 39.73 14.69
C ASN A 227 -7.39 39.79 13.20
N ARG A 228 -6.79 38.96 12.34
CA ARG A 228 -7.11 38.91 10.89
C ARG A 228 -6.93 37.50 10.33
N ASP A 229 -7.46 37.27 9.14
CA ASP A 229 -7.24 36.03 8.39
C ASP A 229 -5.74 35.77 8.21
N ALA A 230 -5.35 34.50 8.24
CA ALA A 230 -3.98 34.09 7.97
C ALA A 230 -3.59 34.43 6.52
N ASP A 231 -2.32 34.70 6.30
CA ASP A 231 -1.78 34.83 4.94
C ASP A 231 -1.62 33.41 4.38
N LEU A 232 -2.29 33.13 3.26
CA LEU A 232 -2.38 31.80 2.65
C LEU A 232 -1.69 31.76 1.29
N PHE A 233 -1.07 30.62 0.98
CA PHE A 233 -0.52 30.32 -0.33
C PHE A 233 -1.20 29.08 -0.89
N LEU A 234 -1.83 29.18 -2.07
CA LEU A 234 -2.54 28.05 -2.69
C LEU A 234 -1.53 27.01 -3.17
N LEU A 235 -1.74 25.74 -2.80
CA LEU A 235 -0.89 24.63 -3.24
C LEU A 235 -1.55 23.88 -4.39
N ASP A 236 -2.77 23.38 -4.18
CA ASP A 236 -3.48 22.57 -5.16
C ASP A 236 -5.00 22.75 -5.02
N THR A 237 -5.74 22.44 -6.07
CA THR A 237 -7.20 22.49 -6.12
C THR A 237 -7.77 21.33 -6.92
N ARG A 238 -8.75 20.65 -6.32
CA ARG A 238 -9.49 19.54 -6.95
C ARG A 238 -10.96 19.87 -7.05
N LYS A 239 -11.58 19.40 -8.13
CA LYS A 239 -13.03 19.44 -8.31
C LYS A 239 -13.54 18.02 -8.20
N ALA A 240 -14.60 17.83 -7.43
CA ALA A 240 -15.28 16.56 -7.28
C ALA A 240 -16.79 16.80 -7.28
N GLN A 241 -17.57 15.87 -7.80
CA GLN A 241 -19.02 15.93 -7.63
C GLN A 241 -19.38 15.69 -6.17
N ALA A 242 -20.49 16.28 -5.72
CA ALA A 242 -21.00 16.07 -4.38
C ALA A 242 -21.24 14.59 -4.05
N LEU A 243 -21.68 13.80 -5.03
CA LEU A 243 -21.92 12.36 -4.88
C LEU A 243 -20.67 11.50 -4.99
N ASP A 244 -19.55 12.04 -5.46
CA ASP A 244 -18.31 11.26 -5.62
C ASP A 244 -17.80 10.81 -4.26
N VAL A 245 -17.37 9.56 -4.18
CA VAL A 245 -16.80 8.95 -2.97
C VAL A 245 -15.43 8.38 -3.32
N GLY A 246 -14.43 8.71 -2.51
CA GLY A 246 -13.08 8.22 -2.69
C GLY A 246 -12.02 9.13 -2.09
N TRP A 247 -10.77 8.77 -2.33
CA TRP A 247 -9.63 9.55 -1.86
C TRP A 247 -9.32 10.70 -2.79
N LEU A 248 -9.19 11.89 -2.23
CA LEU A 248 -8.63 13.06 -2.90
C LEU A 248 -7.17 13.21 -2.51
N VAL A 249 -6.36 13.55 -3.50
CA VAL A 249 -4.92 13.66 -3.36
C VAL A 249 -4.46 15.02 -3.85
N PHE A 250 -3.71 15.70 -2.99
CA PHE A 250 -3.20 17.03 -3.24
C PHE A 250 -1.68 17.03 -3.18
N ASP A 251 -1.06 17.67 -4.17
CA ASP A 251 0.39 17.87 -4.17
C ASP A 251 0.77 18.95 -3.15
N ILE A 252 1.65 18.59 -2.22
CA ILE A 252 2.22 19.49 -1.22
C ILE A 252 3.75 19.42 -1.19
N THR A 253 4.37 18.94 -2.27
CA THR A 253 5.82 18.67 -2.38
C THR A 253 6.66 19.91 -2.07
N VAL A 254 6.33 21.04 -2.68
CA VAL A 254 7.07 22.31 -2.52
C VAL A 254 7.05 22.77 -1.06
N THR A 255 5.87 22.77 -0.45
CA THR A 255 5.69 23.18 0.95
C THR A 255 6.37 22.21 1.91
N SER A 256 6.32 20.91 1.63
CA SER A 256 6.95 19.87 2.45
C SER A 256 8.47 20.04 2.48
N ASN A 257 9.10 20.28 1.33
CA ASN A 257 10.53 20.62 1.26
C ASN A 257 10.88 21.84 2.12
N HIS A 258 10.10 22.92 2.00
CA HIS A 258 10.34 24.12 2.79
C HIS A 258 10.23 23.88 4.30
N TRP A 259 9.31 23.03 4.75
CA TRP A 259 9.16 22.67 6.16
C TRP A 259 10.26 21.76 6.69
N VAL A 260 10.83 20.88 5.85
CA VAL A 260 12.00 20.08 6.23
C VAL A 260 13.21 20.97 6.47
N ILE A 261 13.44 21.95 5.57
CA ILE A 261 14.55 22.91 5.69
C ILE A 261 14.33 23.85 6.87
N ASN A 262 13.10 24.36 7.04
CA ASN A 262 12.73 25.32 8.07
C ASN A 262 11.51 24.85 8.89
N PRO A 263 11.70 23.94 9.88
CA PRO A 263 10.58 23.39 10.66
C PRO A 263 9.76 24.44 11.41
N GLN A 264 10.36 25.58 11.75
CA GLN A 264 9.67 26.70 12.42
C GLN A 264 8.58 27.35 11.55
N ASN A 265 8.68 27.20 10.23
CA ASN A 265 7.71 27.75 9.28
C ASN A 265 6.55 26.78 9.02
N ASN A 266 6.51 25.63 9.69
CA ASN A 266 5.40 24.68 9.60
C ASN A 266 4.22 25.13 10.48
N LEU A 267 3.43 26.04 9.93
CA LEU A 267 2.16 26.50 10.52
C LEU A 267 0.98 25.60 10.14
N GLY A 268 1.17 24.66 9.22
CA GLY A 268 0.17 23.71 8.76
C GLY A 268 -0.49 24.06 7.42
N LEU A 269 -1.46 23.23 7.05
CA LEU A 269 -2.29 23.39 5.87
C LEU A 269 -3.69 23.86 6.26
N GLN A 270 -4.32 24.60 5.37
CA GLN A 270 -5.72 24.97 5.44
C GLN A 270 -6.46 24.43 4.23
N LEU A 271 -7.55 23.70 4.47
CA LEU A 271 -8.43 23.16 3.45
C LEU A 271 -9.76 23.92 3.45
N CYS A 272 -10.18 24.36 2.26
CA CYS A 272 -11.46 25.02 2.03
C CYS A 272 -12.28 24.23 1.01
N ALA A 273 -13.59 24.22 1.19
CA ALA A 273 -14.54 23.67 0.23
C ALA A 273 -15.49 24.78 -0.24
N GLU A 274 -15.68 24.88 -1.55
CA GLU A 274 -16.54 25.86 -2.21
C GLU A 274 -17.46 25.16 -3.20
N THR A 275 -18.69 25.62 -3.30
CA THR A 275 -19.62 25.20 -4.37
C THR A 275 -19.23 25.84 -5.70
N GLY A 276 -19.81 25.37 -6.80
CA GLY A 276 -19.49 25.87 -8.15
C GLY A 276 -19.73 27.38 -8.35
N ASP A 277 -20.59 27.98 -7.55
CA ASP A 277 -20.88 29.43 -7.50
C ASP A 277 -19.90 30.22 -6.61
N GLY A 278 -18.90 29.57 -6.01
CA GLY A 278 -17.88 30.21 -5.17
C GLY A 278 -18.29 30.43 -3.71
N ARG A 279 -19.42 29.87 -3.26
CA ARG A 279 -19.82 29.94 -1.85
C ARG A 279 -19.03 28.94 -1.01
N SER A 280 -18.42 29.41 0.07
CA SER A 280 -17.76 28.55 1.06
C SER A 280 -18.78 27.67 1.78
N ILE A 281 -18.48 26.37 1.87
CA ILE A 281 -19.29 25.37 2.57
C ILE A 281 -18.48 24.67 3.66
N ASN A 282 -19.18 24.21 4.69
CA ASN A 282 -18.54 23.45 5.76
C ASN A 282 -17.94 22.15 5.21
N VAL A 283 -16.68 21.88 5.58
CA VAL A 283 -15.89 20.72 5.11
C VAL A 283 -16.59 19.38 5.38
N LYS A 284 -17.28 19.24 6.53
CA LYS A 284 -18.08 18.03 6.83
C LYS A 284 -19.31 17.92 5.93
N SER A 285 -19.93 19.06 5.60
CA SER A 285 -21.09 19.10 4.68
C SER A 285 -20.69 18.78 3.23
N ALA A 286 -19.44 19.07 2.86
CA ALA A 286 -18.82 18.67 1.60
C ALA A 286 -18.42 17.18 1.56
N GLY A 287 -18.73 16.40 2.60
CA GLY A 287 -18.40 14.99 2.70
C GLY A 287 -16.95 14.68 3.08
N LEU A 288 -16.12 15.68 3.42
CA LEU A 288 -14.72 15.44 3.71
C LEU A 288 -14.50 14.91 5.13
N VAL A 289 -13.83 13.76 5.22
CA VAL A 289 -13.60 13.04 6.47
C VAL A 289 -12.41 13.62 7.23
N GLY A 290 -12.65 13.94 8.50
CA GLY A 290 -11.63 14.42 9.43
C GLY A 290 -11.00 13.33 10.29
N ARG A 291 -10.17 13.73 11.26
CA ARG A 291 -9.56 12.87 12.28
C ARG A 291 -10.62 12.17 13.15
N HIS A 292 -11.76 12.80 13.41
CA HIS A 292 -12.86 12.14 14.14
C HIS A 292 -13.66 11.13 13.31
N GLY A 293 -13.36 10.96 12.02
CA GLY A 293 -13.99 9.93 11.18
C GLY A 293 -13.46 8.52 11.42
N PRO A 294 -13.93 7.53 10.64
CA PRO A 294 -13.41 6.16 10.69
C PRO A 294 -11.90 6.13 10.52
N GLN A 295 -11.20 5.33 11.34
CA GLN A 295 -9.72 5.30 11.37
C GLN A 295 -9.11 5.00 9.99
N SER A 296 -9.75 4.13 9.21
CA SER A 296 -9.34 3.77 7.84
C SER A 296 -9.55 4.88 6.81
N LYS A 297 -10.28 5.95 7.14
CA LYS A 297 -10.59 7.09 6.26
C LYS A 297 -10.00 8.41 6.75
N GLN A 298 -9.21 8.39 7.84
CA GLN A 298 -8.61 9.60 8.38
C GLN A 298 -7.61 10.22 7.39
N PRO A 299 -7.50 11.56 7.35
CA PRO A 299 -6.54 12.23 6.49
C PRO A 299 -5.11 12.02 6.97
N PHE A 300 -4.19 11.91 6.01
CA PHE A 300 -2.77 11.73 6.27
C PHE A 300 -1.93 12.36 5.17
N MET A 301 -0.65 12.51 5.44
CA MET A 301 0.35 12.92 4.46
C MET A 301 1.28 11.74 4.17
N VAL A 302 1.71 11.60 2.93
CA VAL A 302 2.81 10.70 2.54
C VAL A 302 3.89 11.52 1.86
N ALA A 303 5.15 11.19 2.13
CA ALA A 303 6.29 11.83 1.49
C ALA A 303 7.32 10.77 1.05
N PHE A 304 7.97 11.07 -0.07
CA PHE A 304 8.96 10.25 -0.76
C PHE A 304 10.30 10.99 -0.73
N PHE A 305 11.39 10.24 -0.54
CA PHE A 305 12.70 10.81 -0.25
C PHE A 305 13.81 10.20 -1.10
N LYS A 306 14.89 10.97 -1.26
CA LYS A 306 16.15 10.61 -1.93
C LYS A 306 17.32 11.38 -1.31
#